data_AF-A0A2N3D9Q6-F1
#
_entry.id   AF-A0A2N3D9Q6-F1
#
_cell.length_a   1.000
_cell.length_b   1.000
_cell.length_c   1.000
_cell.angle_alpha   90.00
_cell.angle_beta   90.00
_cell.angle_gamma   90.00
#
_symmetry.space_group_name_H-M   'P 1'
#
loop_
_entity.id
_entity.type
_entity.pdbx_description
1 polymer ?
#
loop_
_entity_poly.entity_id
_entity_poly.type
_entity_poly.pdbx_seq_one_letter_code
_entity_poly.pdbx_strand_id
1 'polypeptide(L)'
;MSTRDEDDVRERKRWEDAEEERNYWESIEDEKREEEEKAAQSRADAIEAMETWFFDQFEDPQVEMPRDSEEQSFIFPWGGPFEAGDVLHGEFSHRFDEATIMAAVEHIERDGTVEWAPTSHGDFYEHPDSEPDEEPEATRLELTGRILNRLDQLEAAIAAMPGQPGNIGHNAPPEEIGLPPYGDEEVAEIKTAIAETRTALAEAEPDAAALAGQSHRFEQWGKKLGLWLAKKGDLAFDELIKNGIKAITWAGALALFGDLARDLVALAKALLGHF
;
A
#
# COMPACT_ATOMS: atom_id res chain seq x y z
N MET A 1 36.53 -61.17 -34.88
CA MET A 1 35.67 -60.68 -33.80
C MET A 1 34.89 -61.87 -33.29
N SER A 2 35.07 -62.26 -32.03
CA SER A 2 34.35 -63.40 -31.44
C SER A 2 33.00 -62.91 -30.91
N THR A 3 31.96 -63.74 -30.97
CA THR A 3 30.60 -63.42 -30.48
C THR A 3 30.60 -62.94 -29.02
N ARG A 4 31.60 -63.37 -28.24
CA ARG A 4 31.82 -62.96 -26.84
C ARG A 4 32.20 -61.48 -26.66
N ASP A 5 32.95 -60.90 -27.60
CA ASP A 5 33.35 -59.49 -27.52
C ASP A 5 32.19 -58.55 -27.86
N GLU A 6 31.27 -58.99 -28.73
CA GLU A 6 30.07 -58.24 -29.10
C GLU A 6 29.02 -58.26 -27.97
N ASP A 7 28.92 -59.37 -27.24
CA ASP A 7 28.03 -59.49 -26.08
C ASP A 7 28.53 -58.62 -24.90
N ASP A 8 29.83 -58.57 -24.62
CA ASP A 8 30.41 -57.70 -23.56
C ASP A 8 30.23 -56.19 -23.86
N VAL A 9 30.27 -55.79 -25.13
CA VAL A 9 30.01 -54.39 -25.53
C VAL A 9 28.52 -54.07 -25.42
N ARG A 10 27.63 -55.00 -25.79
CA ARG A 10 26.18 -54.82 -25.64
C ARG A 10 25.79 -54.77 -24.17
N GLU A 11 26.41 -55.57 -23.33
CA GLU A 11 26.17 -55.57 -21.90
C GLU A 11 26.62 -54.26 -21.27
N ARG A 12 27.85 -53.78 -21.55
CA ARG A 12 28.32 -52.47 -21.07
C ARG A 12 27.41 -51.33 -21.51
N LYS A 13 27.02 -51.29 -22.78
CA LYS A 13 26.10 -50.27 -23.27
C LYS A 13 24.76 -50.32 -22.54
N ARG A 14 24.23 -51.51 -22.27
CA ARG A 14 22.99 -51.68 -21.48
C ARG A 14 23.14 -51.19 -20.03
N TRP A 15 24.33 -51.35 -19.43
CA TRP A 15 24.61 -50.83 -18.08
C TRP A 15 24.72 -49.31 -18.07
N GLU A 16 25.40 -48.72 -19.04
CA GLU A 16 25.52 -47.27 -19.23
C GLU A 16 24.15 -46.64 -19.49
N ASP A 17 23.38 -47.18 -20.44
CA ASP A 17 22.01 -46.73 -20.74
C ASP A 17 21.13 -46.82 -19.47
N ALA A 18 21.24 -47.90 -18.68
CA ALA A 18 20.48 -48.04 -17.44
C ALA A 18 20.96 -47.09 -16.32
N GLU A 19 22.22 -46.66 -16.32
CA GLU A 19 22.76 -45.68 -15.37
C GLU A 19 22.33 -44.26 -15.73
N GLU A 20 22.36 -43.92 -17.03
CA GLU A 20 21.81 -42.68 -17.55
C GLU A 20 20.32 -42.56 -17.26
N GLU A 21 19.53 -43.63 -17.46
CA GLU A 21 18.12 -43.66 -17.09
C GLU A 21 17.91 -43.44 -15.59
N ARG A 22 18.71 -44.06 -14.71
CA ARG A 22 18.62 -43.85 -13.25
C ARG A 22 18.92 -42.41 -12.87
N ASN A 23 20.02 -41.85 -13.37
CA ASN A 23 20.42 -40.47 -13.08
C ASN A 23 19.39 -39.47 -13.59
N TYR A 24 18.79 -39.74 -14.76
CA TYR A 24 17.69 -38.94 -15.29
C TYR A 24 16.47 -38.95 -14.37
N TRP A 25 16.02 -40.13 -13.92
CA TRP A 25 14.89 -40.21 -12.98
C TRP A 25 15.18 -39.58 -11.63
N GLU A 26 16.39 -39.76 -11.09
CA GLU A 26 16.83 -39.12 -9.84
C GLU A 26 16.83 -37.59 -9.97
N SER A 27 17.29 -37.04 -11.10
CA SER A 27 17.25 -35.59 -11.34
C SER A 27 15.82 -35.02 -11.37
N ILE A 28 14.86 -35.75 -11.95
CA ILE A 28 13.46 -35.35 -11.98
C ILE A 28 12.82 -35.43 -10.58
N GLU A 29 13.20 -36.44 -9.78
CA GLU A 29 12.75 -36.54 -8.38
C GLU A 29 13.32 -35.42 -7.51
N ASP A 30 14.59 -35.05 -7.72
CA ASP A 30 15.23 -33.92 -7.04
C ASP A 30 14.59 -32.58 -7.41
N GLU A 31 14.38 -32.31 -8.69
CA GLU A 31 13.68 -31.10 -9.15
C GLU A 31 12.27 -31.00 -8.55
N LYS A 32 11.53 -32.11 -8.55
CA LYS A 32 10.19 -32.16 -7.95
C LYS A 32 10.22 -31.87 -6.45
N ARG A 33 11.20 -32.42 -5.72
CA ARG A 33 11.39 -32.17 -4.30
C ARG A 33 11.72 -30.71 -4.02
N GLU A 34 12.60 -30.09 -4.81
CA GLU A 34 12.92 -28.67 -4.69
C GLU A 34 11.71 -27.76 -4.96
N GLU A 35 10.88 -28.10 -5.95
CA GLU A 35 9.62 -27.39 -6.21
C GLU A 35 8.62 -27.53 -5.05
N GLU A 36 8.48 -28.73 -4.48
CA GLU A 36 7.63 -28.99 -3.32
C GLU A 36 8.13 -28.21 -2.07
N GLU A 37 9.43 -28.19 -1.81
CA GLU A 37 10.05 -27.40 -0.73
C GLU A 37 9.81 -25.90 -0.91
N LYS A 38 9.99 -25.38 -2.12
CA LYS A 38 9.75 -23.97 -2.43
C LYS A 38 8.27 -23.60 -2.31
N ALA A 39 7.36 -24.48 -2.74
CA ALA A 39 5.93 -24.28 -2.59
C ALA A 39 5.53 -24.28 -1.11
N ALA A 40 6.09 -25.20 -0.31
CA ALA A 40 5.88 -25.25 1.13
C ALA A 40 6.39 -23.98 1.83
N GLN A 41 7.58 -23.49 1.46
CA GLN A 41 8.12 -22.24 2.01
C GLN A 41 7.24 -21.05 1.63
N SER A 42 6.86 -20.93 0.36
CA SER A 42 5.97 -19.84 -0.09
C SER A 42 4.62 -19.87 0.62
N ARG A 43 4.11 -21.05 0.96
CA ARG A 43 2.87 -21.20 1.74
C ARG A 43 3.08 -20.78 3.19
N ALA A 44 4.20 -21.13 3.80
CA ALA A 44 4.55 -20.70 5.16
C ALA A 44 4.69 -19.16 5.25
N ASP A 45 5.38 -18.55 4.29
CA ASP A 45 5.54 -17.08 4.22
C ASP A 45 4.18 -16.37 4.05
N ALA A 46 3.25 -16.98 3.28
CA ALA A 46 1.91 -16.45 3.12
C ALA A 46 1.10 -16.49 4.42
N ILE A 47 1.21 -17.59 5.17
CA ILE A 47 0.55 -17.75 6.48
C ILE A 47 1.08 -16.71 7.47
N GLU A 48 2.40 -16.54 7.58
CA GLU A 48 3.02 -15.55 8.46
C GLU A 48 2.60 -14.12 8.11
N ALA A 49 2.50 -13.80 6.82
CA ALA A 49 2.04 -12.49 6.36
C ALA A 49 0.57 -12.21 6.73
N MET A 50 -0.32 -13.21 6.58
CA MET A 50 -1.72 -13.09 6.99
C MET A 50 -1.86 -12.93 8.51
N GLU A 51 -1.11 -13.71 9.28
CA GLU A 51 -1.07 -13.64 10.74
C GLU A 51 -0.61 -12.26 11.22
N THR A 52 0.49 -11.76 10.66
CA THR A 52 1.03 -10.43 10.99
C THR A 52 0.04 -9.32 10.66
N TRP A 53 -0.59 -9.38 9.49
CA TRP A 53 -1.60 -8.41 9.10
C TRP A 53 -2.83 -8.48 10.01
N PHE A 54 -3.28 -9.68 10.38
CA PHE A 54 -4.44 -9.84 11.25
C PHE A 54 -4.19 -9.20 12.63
N PHE A 55 -3.04 -9.45 13.25
CA PHE A 55 -2.71 -8.86 14.56
C PHE A 55 -2.39 -7.37 14.55
N ASP A 56 -2.17 -6.77 13.39
CA ASP A 56 -2.11 -5.30 13.24
C ASP A 56 -3.52 -4.68 13.26
N GLN A 57 -4.50 -5.42 12.72
CA GLN A 57 -5.89 -4.97 12.59
C GLN A 57 -6.80 -5.40 13.74
N PHE A 58 -6.46 -6.48 14.44
CA PHE A 58 -7.28 -7.08 15.49
C PHE A 58 -6.46 -7.44 16.73
N GLU A 59 -7.11 -7.37 17.88
CA GLU A 59 -6.53 -7.69 19.18
C GLU A 59 -7.41 -8.66 19.97
N ASP A 60 -6.79 -9.36 20.92
CA ASP A 60 -7.52 -10.23 21.85
C ASP A 60 -8.44 -9.34 22.72
N PRO A 61 -9.74 -9.64 22.80
CA PRO A 61 -10.67 -8.83 23.56
C PRO A 61 -10.31 -8.74 25.05
N GLN A 62 -9.53 -9.67 25.60
CA GLN A 62 -9.04 -9.61 26.98
C GLN A 62 -8.12 -8.41 27.27
N VAL A 63 -7.56 -7.75 26.26
CA VAL A 63 -6.62 -6.64 26.45
C VAL A 63 -7.37 -5.36 26.82
N GLU A 64 -8.27 -4.88 25.96
CA GLU A 64 -8.97 -3.60 26.15
C GLU A 64 -10.50 -3.72 26.29
N MET A 65 -11.12 -4.88 26.01
CA MET A 65 -12.60 -4.94 25.98
C MET A 65 -13.20 -4.96 27.39
N PRO A 66 -14.18 -4.07 27.66
CA PRO A 66 -15.01 -4.16 28.85
C PRO A 66 -15.70 -5.53 28.93
N ARG A 67 -15.78 -6.08 30.14
CA ARG A 67 -16.39 -7.39 30.38
C ARG A 67 -17.68 -7.24 31.18
N ASP A 68 -18.73 -7.96 30.77
CA ASP A 68 -19.92 -8.14 31.59
C ASP A 68 -19.65 -9.21 32.67
N SER A 69 -19.74 -8.80 33.94
CA SER A 69 -19.49 -9.68 35.07
C SER A 69 -20.60 -10.72 35.33
N GLU A 70 -21.81 -10.49 34.83
CA GLU A 70 -22.97 -11.36 34.99
C GLU A 70 -22.99 -12.47 33.92
N GLU A 71 -22.76 -12.11 32.66
CA GLU A 71 -22.77 -13.05 31.53
C GLU A 71 -21.39 -13.63 31.20
N GLN A 72 -20.33 -13.11 31.82
CA GLN A 72 -18.93 -13.49 31.56
C GLN A 72 -18.47 -13.28 30.11
N SER A 73 -19.20 -12.47 29.33
CA SER A 73 -18.93 -12.13 27.93
C SER A 73 -18.19 -10.79 27.79
N PHE A 74 -17.53 -10.59 26.65
CA PHE A 74 -16.97 -9.30 26.27
C PHE A 74 -18.02 -8.41 25.63
N ILE A 75 -17.92 -7.12 25.88
CA ILE A 75 -18.69 -6.10 25.20
C ILE A 75 -17.80 -5.55 24.10
N PHE A 76 -18.31 -5.53 22.87
CA PHE A 76 -17.62 -5.05 21.67
C PHE A 76 -18.20 -3.70 21.21
N PRO A 77 -17.95 -2.60 21.93
CA PRO A 77 -18.60 -1.31 21.64
C PRO A 77 -18.07 -0.63 20.37
N TRP A 78 -16.99 -1.15 19.77
CA TRP A 78 -16.30 -0.56 18.62
C TRP A 78 -16.20 -1.53 17.43
N GLY A 79 -17.18 -2.43 17.32
CA GLY A 79 -17.24 -3.45 16.27
C GLY A 79 -16.81 -4.84 16.76
N GLY A 80 -17.39 -5.87 16.14
CA GLY A 80 -17.17 -7.29 16.46
C GLY A 80 -18.34 -7.97 17.17
N PRO A 81 -18.16 -9.21 17.67
CA PRO A 81 -16.95 -10.01 17.54
C PRO A 81 -16.68 -10.39 16.08
N PHE A 82 -15.40 -10.37 15.68
CA PHE A 82 -14.97 -10.84 14.36
C PHE A 82 -14.42 -12.25 14.45
N GLU A 83 -14.73 -13.07 13.44
CA GLU A 83 -14.13 -14.40 13.26
C GLU A 83 -12.93 -14.27 12.30
N ALA A 84 -11.77 -14.82 12.68
CA ALA A 84 -10.55 -14.71 11.88
C ALA A 84 -10.74 -15.33 10.48
N GLY A 85 -11.51 -16.42 10.39
CA GLY A 85 -11.86 -17.07 9.13
C GLY A 85 -12.58 -16.14 8.15
N ASP A 86 -13.67 -15.49 8.59
CA ASP A 86 -14.46 -14.60 7.74
C ASP A 86 -13.64 -13.39 7.26
N VAL A 87 -12.88 -12.79 8.18
CA VAL A 87 -12.03 -11.63 7.87
C VAL A 87 -10.96 -12.01 6.85
N LEU A 88 -10.20 -13.09 7.09
CA LEU A 88 -9.12 -13.51 6.18
C LEU A 88 -9.65 -13.99 4.84
N HIS A 89 -10.82 -14.65 4.80
CA HIS A 89 -11.45 -14.99 3.54
C HIS A 89 -11.88 -13.74 2.76
N GLY A 90 -12.43 -12.73 3.43
CA GLY A 90 -12.78 -11.45 2.81
C GLY A 90 -11.58 -10.77 2.16
N GLU A 91 -10.46 -10.70 2.88
CA GLU A 91 -9.27 -9.98 2.43
C GLU A 91 -8.42 -10.79 1.43
N PHE A 92 -8.17 -12.08 1.70
CA PHE A 92 -7.11 -12.83 0.99
C PHE A 92 -7.61 -13.85 -0.05
N SER A 93 -8.91 -14.13 -0.13
CA SER A 93 -9.46 -15.15 -1.05
C SER A 93 -9.17 -14.89 -2.53
N HIS A 94 -8.90 -13.64 -2.91
CA HIS A 94 -8.54 -13.27 -4.28
C HIS A 94 -7.09 -13.66 -4.65
N ARG A 95 -6.24 -13.93 -3.66
CA ARG A 95 -4.80 -14.17 -3.84
C ARG A 95 -4.36 -15.57 -3.41
N PHE A 96 -4.98 -16.13 -2.38
CA PHE A 96 -4.58 -17.40 -1.79
C PHE A 96 -5.75 -18.38 -1.78
N ASP A 97 -5.43 -19.67 -1.84
CA ASP A 97 -6.43 -20.72 -1.76
C ASP A 97 -6.96 -20.90 -0.32
N GLU A 98 -8.16 -21.45 -0.22
CA GLU A 98 -8.85 -21.69 1.06
C GLU A 98 -8.02 -22.53 2.04
N ALA A 99 -7.27 -23.54 1.57
CA ALA A 99 -6.47 -24.37 2.48
C ALA A 99 -5.26 -23.63 3.05
N THR A 100 -4.76 -22.61 2.36
CA THR A 100 -3.72 -21.71 2.88
C THR A 100 -4.31 -20.72 3.88
N ILE A 101 -5.47 -20.14 3.58
CA ILE A 101 -6.18 -19.20 4.48
C ILE A 101 -6.57 -19.89 5.78
N MET A 102 -7.18 -21.08 5.71
CA MET A 102 -7.57 -21.85 6.90
C MET A 102 -6.37 -22.26 7.77
N ALA A 103 -5.20 -22.48 7.16
CA ALA A 103 -3.98 -22.75 7.92
C ALA A 103 -3.50 -21.49 8.68
N ALA A 104 -3.70 -20.30 8.14
CA ALA A 104 -3.44 -19.05 8.87
C ALA A 104 -4.43 -18.82 10.02
N VAL A 105 -5.71 -19.15 9.82
CA VAL A 105 -6.71 -19.11 10.90
C VAL A 105 -6.31 -20.03 12.07
N GLU A 106 -5.88 -21.26 11.77
CA GLU A 106 -5.39 -22.20 12.81
C GLU A 106 -4.19 -21.65 13.59
N HIS A 107 -3.33 -20.86 12.93
CA HIS A 107 -2.20 -20.19 13.59
C HIS A 107 -2.67 -19.07 14.52
N ILE A 108 -3.57 -18.21 14.05
CA ILE A 108 -4.11 -17.07 14.81
C ILE A 108 -4.89 -17.54 16.03
N GLU A 109 -5.72 -18.57 15.88
CA GLU A 109 -6.61 -19.05 16.94
C GLU A 109 -5.97 -20.13 17.83
N ARG A 110 -4.67 -20.37 17.70
CA ARG A 110 -3.94 -21.44 18.42
C ARG A 110 -4.08 -21.34 19.93
N ASP A 111 -4.17 -20.12 20.47
CA ASP A 111 -4.30 -19.86 21.90
C ASP A 111 -5.75 -19.97 22.40
N GLY A 112 -6.69 -20.31 21.51
CA GLY A 112 -8.10 -20.55 21.82
C GLY A 112 -9.00 -19.32 21.70
N THR A 113 -8.45 -18.17 21.30
CA THR A 113 -9.22 -16.96 21.00
C THR A 113 -9.83 -17.06 19.60
N VAL A 114 -11.16 -17.02 19.53
CA VAL A 114 -11.95 -17.15 18.28
C VAL A 114 -12.81 -15.92 18.00
N GLU A 115 -13.00 -15.07 19.00
CA GLU A 115 -13.74 -13.80 18.91
C GLU A 115 -12.75 -12.65 19.05
N TRP A 116 -12.61 -11.86 17.98
CA TRP A 116 -11.59 -10.82 17.89
C TRP A 116 -12.21 -9.42 17.91
N ALA A 117 -11.52 -8.49 18.57
CA ALA A 117 -11.87 -7.08 18.58
C ALA A 117 -10.98 -6.32 17.58
N PRO A 118 -11.49 -5.29 16.88
CA PRO A 118 -10.65 -4.47 16.01
C PRO A 118 -9.73 -3.57 16.85
N THR A 119 -8.51 -3.33 16.37
CA THR A 119 -7.61 -2.35 17.00
C THR A 119 -8.11 -0.94 16.74
N SER A 120 -7.84 0.00 17.66
CA SER A 120 -8.25 1.41 17.54
C SER A 120 -7.73 2.16 16.30
N HIS A 121 -6.75 1.59 15.61
CA HIS A 121 -6.17 2.14 14.38
C HIS A 121 -6.50 1.31 13.14
N GLY A 122 -7.21 0.18 13.31
CA GLY A 122 -7.58 -0.73 12.25
C GLY A 122 -8.81 -0.24 11.48
N ASP A 123 -8.93 -0.69 10.22
CA ASP A 123 -10.02 -0.27 9.33
C ASP A 123 -11.40 -0.79 9.77
N PHE A 124 -11.44 -1.74 10.71
CA PHE A 124 -12.65 -2.39 11.24
C PHE A 124 -13.19 -1.76 12.53
N TYR A 125 -12.52 -0.72 13.05
CA TYR A 125 -12.95 -0.03 14.26
C TYR A 125 -14.18 0.84 13.99
N GLU A 126 -15.32 0.46 14.55
CA GLU A 126 -16.52 1.29 14.55
C GLU A 126 -16.34 2.41 15.57
N HIS A 127 -15.93 3.58 15.09
CA HIS A 127 -16.02 4.78 15.89
C HIS A 127 -17.50 4.98 16.26
N PRO A 128 -17.84 5.16 17.55
CA PRO A 128 -19.21 5.48 17.91
C PRO A 128 -19.60 6.73 17.13
N ASP A 129 -20.71 6.64 16.37
CA ASP A 129 -21.35 7.79 15.75
C ASP A 129 -21.41 8.86 16.82
N SER A 130 -20.57 9.88 16.67
CA SER A 130 -20.36 10.88 17.71
C SER A 130 -21.71 11.54 17.95
N GLU A 131 -22.25 11.43 19.16
CA GLU A 131 -23.40 12.26 19.54
C GLU A 131 -23.02 13.72 19.25
N PRO A 132 -23.91 14.54 18.66
CA PRO A 132 -23.56 15.89 18.24
C PRO A 132 -23.52 16.82 19.45
N ASP A 133 -22.48 16.68 20.27
CA ASP A 133 -22.14 17.60 21.35
C ASP A 133 -21.06 18.57 20.85
N GLU A 134 -21.48 19.78 20.50
CA GLU A 134 -20.73 21.06 20.43
C GLU A 134 -19.28 21.15 19.83
N GLU A 135 -18.70 20.14 19.15
CA GLU A 135 -17.32 20.20 18.59
C GLU A 135 -17.10 20.10 17.04
N PRO A 136 -18.01 20.53 16.14
CA PRO A 136 -17.71 20.47 14.70
C PRO A 136 -16.72 21.52 14.20
N GLU A 137 -16.69 22.70 14.84
CA GLU A 137 -15.85 23.80 14.38
C GLU A 137 -14.36 23.55 14.66
N ALA A 138 -14.04 22.89 15.78
CA ALA A 138 -12.66 22.52 16.12
C ALA A 138 -12.07 21.57 15.07
N THR A 139 -12.77 20.50 14.72
CA THR A 139 -12.35 19.55 13.67
C THR A 139 -12.22 20.22 12.30
N ARG A 140 -13.18 21.09 11.92
CA ARG A 140 -13.09 21.88 10.68
C ARG A 140 -11.87 22.79 10.66
N LEU A 141 -11.61 23.50 11.75
CA LEU A 141 -10.49 24.44 11.86
C LEU A 141 -9.14 23.71 11.83
N GLU A 142 -9.04 22.56 12.51
CA GLU A 142 -7.85 21.71 12.47
C GLU A 142 -7.59 21.16 11.06
N LEU A 143 -8.62 20.63 10.40
CA LEU A 143 -8.52 20.16 9.01
C LEU A 143 -8.11 21.29 8.06
N THR A 144 -8.71 22.47 8.20
CA THR A 144 -8.37 23.66 7.40
C THR A 144 -6.92 24.06 7.62
N GLY A 145 -6.46 24.10 8.88
CA GLY A 145 -5.07 24.41 9.22
C GLY A 145 -4.08 23.41 8.63
N ARG A 146 -4.40 22.11 8.67
CA ARG A 146 -3.58 21.04 8.06
C ARG A 146 -3.49 21.19 6.55
N ILE A 147 -4.60 21.49 5.89
CA ILE A 147 -4.65 21.73 4.44
C ILE A 147 -3.78 22.93 4.06
N LEU A 148 -3.92 24.06 4.77
CA LEU A 148 -3.13 25.25 4.51
C LEU A 148 -1.61 24.98 4.66
N ASN A 149 -1.22 24.26 5.71
CA ASN A 149 0.18 23.88 5.90
C ASN A 149 0.71 22.99 4.76
N ARG A 150 -0.09 22.02 4.29
CA ARG A 150 0.27 21.15 3.17
C ARG A 150 0.37 21.92 1.84
N LEU A 151 -0.50 22.91 1.62
CA LEU A 151 -0.42 23.81 0.48
C LEU A 151 0.87 24.63 0.50
N ASP A 152 1.31 25.11 1.67
CA ASP A 152 2.59 25.82 1.81
C ASP A 152 3.80 24.91 1.50
N GLN A 153 3.78 23.67 1.99
CA GLN A 153 4.82 22.70 1.68
C GLN A 153 4.87 22.34 0.20
N LEU A 154 3.70 22.18 -0.44
CA LEU A 154 3.61 21.88 -1.88
C LEU A 154 4.09 23.07 -2.72
N GLU A 155 3.73 24.29 -2.34
CA GLU A 155 4.21 25.50 -3.02
C GLU A 155 5.74 25.65 -2.87
N ALA A 156 6.29 25.37 -1.68
CA ALA A 156 7.74 25.35 -1.46
C ALA A 156 8.44 24.27 -2.31
N ALA A 157 7.84 23.08 -2.42
CA ALA A 157 8.33 22.00 -3.29
C ALA A 157 8.40 22.47 -4.75
N ILE A 158 7.34 23.11 -5.23
CA ILE A 158 7.21 23.62 -6.59
C ILE A 158 8.19 24.78 -6.84
N ALA A 159 8.38 25.66 -5.86
CA ALA A 159 9.31 26.79 -5.97
C ALA A 159 10.78 26.35 -5.94
N ALA A 160 11.08 25.26 -5.24
CA ALA A 160 12.42 24.68 -5.19
C ALA A 160 12.80 23.90 -6.46
N MET A 161 11.86 23.69 -7.39
CA MET A 161 12.14 22.98 -8.64
C MET A 161 13.08 23.81 -9.53
N PRO A 162 14.14 23.21 -10.10
CA PRO A 162 14.91 23.87 -11.13
C PRO A 162 13.98 24.16 -12.31
N GLY A 163 13.82 25.44 -12.65
CA GLY A 163 12.97 25.84 -13.78
C GLY A 163 13.42 25.14 -15.06
N GLN A 164 12.47 24.65 -15.85
CA GLN A 164 12.77 24.02 -17.13
C GLN A 164 13.50 25.07 -17.99
N PRO A 165 14.70 24.76 -18.53
CA PRO A 165 15.44 25.74 -19.30
C PRO A 165 14.60 26.18 -20.50
N GLY A 166 14.26 27.47 -20.50
CA GLY A 166 13.36 28.07 -21.48
C GLY A 166 13.75 27.70 -22.91
N ASN A 167 12.72 27.44 -23.69
CA ASN A 167 12.69 27.09 -25.11
C ASN A 167 13.70 27.91 -25.97
N ILE A 168 14.96 27.50 -26.01
CA ILE A 168 15.99 28.05 -26.91
C ILE A 168 16.59 26.90 -27.71
N GLY A 169 16.17 26.81 -28.97
CA GLY A 169 16.95 26.18 -30.02
C GLY A 169 16.67 24.70 -30.24
N HIS A 170 16.07 24.42 -31.39
CA HIS A 170 15.95 23.10 -32.01
C HIS A 170 17.30 22.38 -32.13
N ASN A 171 17.71 21.61 -31.11
CA ASN A 171 18.57 20.43 -31.23
C ASN A 171 18.61 19.66 -29.89
N ALA A 172 17.63 18.79 -29.62
CA ALA A 172 17.55 18.03 -28.37
C ALA A 172 18.25 16.65 -28.49
N PRO A 173 19.34 16.36 -27.74
CA PRO A 173 19.72 15.00 -27.37
C PRO A 173 18.74 14.45 -26.32
N PRO A 174 18.66 13.12 -26.10
CA PRO A 174 17.52 12.49 -25.45
C PRO A 174 17.42 12.74 -23.94
N GLU A 175 16.17 12.88 -23.49
CA GLU A 175 15.62 12.82 -22.12
C GLU A 175 16.43 13.52 -21.01
N GLU A 176 15.93 14.68 -20.54
CA GLU A 176 16.40 15.32 -19.31
C GLU A 176 16.19 14.38 -18.11
N ILE A 177 17.30 13.82 -17.62
CA ILE A 177 17.36 12.92 -16.47
C ILE A 177 17.18 13.76 -15.19
N GLY A 178 16.11 13.50 -14.41
CA GLY A 178 15.94 14.01 -13.03
C GLY A 178 14.77 14.98 -12.78
N LEU A 179 14.05 15.43 -13.81
CA LEU A 179 12.95 16.40 -13.66
C LEU A 179 11.57 15.71 -13.59
N PRO A 180 10.64 16.23 -12.76
CA PRO A 180 9.29 15.66 -12.59
C PRO A 180 8.49 15.83 -13.90
N PRO A 181 7.36 15.11 -14.07
CA PRO A 181 6.61 15.10 -15.33
C PRO A 181 5.74 16.36 -15.53
N TYR A 182 6.13 17.51 -14.99
CA TYR A 182 5.37 18.75 -15.02
C TYR A 182 6.12 19.80 -15.85
N GLY A 183 5.52 20.29 -16.93
CA GLY A 183 6.02 21.45 -17.66
C GLY A 183 5.57 22.76 -17.01
N ASP A 184 6.04 23.88 -17.56
CA ASP A 184 5.73 25.23 -17.05
C ASP A 184 4.21 25.50 -16.97
N GLU A 185 3.43 24.97 -17.91
CA GLU A 185 1.97 25.09 -17.95
C GLU A 185 1.33 24.33 -16.78
N GLU A 186 1.68 23.05 -16.58
CA GLU A 186 1.14 22.28 -15.44
C GLU A 186 1.59 22.85 -14.10
N VAL A 187 2.82 23.38 -14.00
CA VAL A 187 3.29 24.07 -12.79
C VAL A 187 2.44 25.32 -12.52
N ALA A 188 2.09 26.09 -13.55
CA ALA A 188 1.19 27.24 -13.41
C ALA A 188 -0.24 26.82 -13.02
N GLU A 189 -0.73 25.70 -13.54
CA GLU A 189 -2.03 25.13 -13.15
C GLU A 189 -2.04 24.68 -11.68
N ILE A 190 -0.99 24.00 -11.21
CA ILE A 190 -0.89 23.57 -9.81
C ILE A 190 -0.85 24.79 -8.88
N LYS A 191 -0.08 25.83 -9.22
CA LYS A 191 -0.07 27.09 -8.45
C LYS A 191 -1.43 27.78 -8.43
N THR A 192 -2.13 27.79 -9.57
CA THR A 192 -3.49 28.30 -9.66
C THR A 192 -4.43 27.52 -8.75
N ALA A 193 -4.40 26.19 -8.78
CA ALA A 193 -5.22 25.35 -7.91
C ALA A 193 -4.91 25.56 -6.43
N ILE A 194 -3.65 25.71 -6.04
CA ILE A 194 -3.26 26.06 -4.68
C ILE A 194 -3.91 27.38 -4.24
N ALA A 195 -3.87 28.41 -5.09
CA ALA A 195 -4.47 29.71 -4.80
C ALA A 195 -6.01 29.64 -4.73
N GLU A 196 -6.65 28.87 -5.62
CA GLU A 196 -8.09 28.63 -5.60
C GLU A 196 -8.52 27.90 -4.33
N THR A 197 -7.79 26.85 -3.92
CA THR A 197 -8.07 26.13 -2.67
C THR A 197 -7.92 27.03 -1.46
N ARG A 198 -6.87 27.84 -1.37
CA ARG A 198 -6.72 28.83 -0.29
C ARG A 198 -7.87 29.82 -0.24
N THR A 199 -8.33 30.25 -1.41
CA THR A 199 -9.46 31.18 -1.54
C THR A 199 -10.76 30.54 -1.03
N ALA A 200 -11.04 29.31 -1.47
CA ALA A 200 -12.22 28.56 -1.02
C ALA A 200 -12.22 28.32 0.49
N LEU A 201 -11.05 28.02 1.08
CA LEU A 201 -10.90 27.83 2.53
C LEU A 201 -11.01 29.12 3.35
N ALA A 202 -10.86 30.29 2.73
CA ALA A 202 -11.00 31.58 3.39
C ALA A 202 -12.47 32.03 3.52
N GLU A 203 -13.39 31.37 2.81
CA GLU A 203 -14.82 31.65 2.91
C GLU A 203 -15.38 31.16 4.25
N ALA A 204 -16.36 31.89 4.80
CA ALA A 204 -16.99 31.52 6.07
C ALA A 204 -17.68 30.15 6.00
N GLU A 205 -18.21 29.82 4.82
CA GLU A 205 -18.83 28.54 4.46
C GLU A 205 -18.22 28.07 3.13
N PRO A 206 -17.11 27.29 3.18
CA PRO A 206 -16.47 26.77 1.98
C PRO A 206 -17.41 25.84 1.20
N ASP A 207 -17.43 25.95 -0.13
CA ASP A 207 -18.21 25.04 -0.99
C ASP A 207 -17.59 23.64 -1.01
N ALA A 208 -18.31 22.67 -0.43
CA ALA A 208 -17.90 21.27 -0.39
C ALA A 208 -17.70 20.64 -1.77
N ALA A 209 -18.52 21.02 -2.77
CA ALA A 209 -18.38 20.50 -4.13
C ALA A 209 -17.12 21.06 -4.80
N ALA A 210 -16.80 22.34 -4.55
CA ALA A 210 -15.57 22.95 -5.03
C ALA A 210 -14.34 22.26 -4.40
N LEU A 211 -14.34 22.00 -3.09
CA LEU A 211 -13.24 21.30 -2.40
C LEU A 211 -13.06 19.87 -2.90
N ALA A 212 -14.15 19.12 -3.14
CA ALA A 212 -14.08 17.79 -3.76
C ALA A 212 -13.51 17.86 -5.19
N GLY A 213 -13.88 18.88 -5.97
CA GLY A 213 -13.30 19.13 -7.29
C GLY A 213 -11.79 19.41 -7.24
N GLN A 214 -11.34 20.21 -6.27
CA GLN A 214 -9.90 20.48 -6.07
C GLN A 214 -9.15 19.22 -5.62
N SER A 215 -9.74 18.38 -4.75
CA SER A 215 -9.16 17.09 -4.37
C SER A 215 -8.83 16.22 -5.59
N HIS A 216 -9.78 16.09 -6.52
CA HIS A 216 -9.57 15.29 -7.71
C HIS A 216 -8.43 15.80 -8.59
N ARG A 217 -8.23 17.12 -8.68
CA ARG A 217 -7.11 17.72 -9.42
C ARG A 217 -5.76 17.36 -8.77
N PHE A 218 -5.64 17.51 -7.45
CA PHE A 218 -4.43 17.11 -6.72
C PHE A 218 -4.14 15.61 -6.82
N GLU A 219 -5.19 14.77 -6.80
CA GLU A 219 -5.08 13.33 -7.03
C GLU A 219 -4.56 13.00 -8.43
N GLN A 220 -5.05 13.67 -9.48
CA GLN A 220 -4.59 13.47 -10.85
C GLN A 220 -3.11 13.82 -11.02
N TRP A 221 -2.66 14.95 -10.45
CA TRP A 221 -1.25 15.31 -10.46
C TRP A 221 -0.40 14.30 -9.67
N GLY A 222 -0.86 13.90 -8.48
CA GLY A 222 -0.22 12.84 -7.69
C GLY A 222 -0.05 11.53 -8.48
N LYS A 223 -1.09 11.06 -9.17
CA LYS A 223 -1.02 9.86 -10.03
C LYS A 223 -0.02 10.02 -11.16
N LYS A 224 0.04 11.18 -11.81
CA LYS A 224 1.01 11.47 -12.87
C LYS A 224 2.45 11.38 -12.34
N LEU A 225 2.70 11.97 -11.18
CA LEU A 225 4.02 11.93 -10.52
C LEU A 225 4.39 10.51 -10.07
N GLY A 226 3.44 9.77 -9.48
CA GLY A 226 3.64 8.37 -9.09
C GLY A 226 3.98 7.47 -10.28
N LEU A 227 3.27 7.62 -11.41
CA LEU A 227 3.57 6.87 -12.64
C LEU A 227 4.94 7.22 -13.21
N TRP A 228 5.35 8.49 -13.14
CA TRP A 228 6.68 8.90 -13.56
C TRP A 228 7.78 8.32 -12.64
N LEU A 229 7.58 8.38 -11.32
CA LEU A 229 8.51 7.78 -10.34
C LEU A 229 8.68 6.27 -10.57
N ALA A 230 7.58 5.54 -10.80
CA ALA A 230 7.60 4.11 -11.08
C ALA A 230 8.39 3.78 -12.36
N LYS A 231 8.28 4.60 -13.41
CA LYS A 231 9.03 4.44 -14.66
C LYS A 231 10.52 4.76 -14.52
N LYS A 232 10.90 5.53 -13.51
CA LYS A 232 12.27 5.99 -13.26
C LYS A 232 12.93 5.25 -12.09
N GLY A 233 12.53 4.00 -11.83
CA GLY A 233 12.89 3.18 -10.65
C GLY A 233 14.33 3.24 -10.13
N ASP A 234 15.34 3.50 -10.98
CA ASP A 234 16.74 3.69 -10.56
C ASP A 234 17.07 5.09 -9.98
N LEU A 235 16.34 6.14 -10.36
CA LEU A 235 16.57 7.52 -9.91
C LEU A 235 16.01 7.82 -8.52
N ALA A 236 15.02 7.04 -8.06
CA ALA A 236 14.36 7.27 -6.77
C ALA A 236 15.31 7.12 -5.57
N PHE A 237 16.37 6.32 -5.72
CA PHE A 237 17.39 6.11 -4.69
C PHE A 237 18.65 6.96 -4.89
N ASP A 238 19.06 7.25 -6.12
CA ASP A 238 20.40 7.79 -6.41
C ASP A 238 20.48 9.34 -6.49
N GLU A 239 19.37 10.02 -6.81
CA GLU A 239 19.26 11.50 -6.75
C GLU A 239 19.09 12.00 -5.30
N LEU A 240 18.79 11.11 -4.35
CA LEU A 240 18.62 11.41 -2.92
C LEU A 240 19.93 11.85 -2.25
N ILE A 241 21.09 11.52 -2.82
CA ILE A 241 22.39 11.64 -2.13
C ILE A 241 23.28 12.77 -2.69
N LYS A 242 23.10 13.22 -3.94
CA LYS A 242 24.14 14.03 -4.62
C LYS A 242 23.92 15.53 -4.65
N ASN A 243 22.70 16.05 -4.54
CA ASN A 243 22.46 17.50 -4.62
C ASN A 243 21.92 18.03 -3.29
N GLY A 244 22.84 18.39 -2.40
CA GLY A 244 22.59 18.98 -1.08
C GLY A 244 21.91 20.36 -1.11
N ILE A 245 20.67 20.41 -1.60
CA ILE A 245 19.69 21.47 -1.33
C ILE A 245 18.61 20.82 -0.46
N LYS A 246 18.34 21.43 0.69
CA LYS A 246 17.50 20.88 1.75
C LYS A 246 16.08 20.56 1.26
N ALA A 247 15.72 19.29 1.41
CA ALA A 247 14.52 18.79 2.10
C ALA A 247 13.25 18.39 1.33
N ILE A 248 13.16 18.41 0.00
CA ILE A 248 11.96 17.90 -0.68
C ILE A 248 12.32 16.95 -1.81
N THR A 249 11.98 15.66 -1.63
CA THR A 249 12.10 14.61 -2.65
C THR A 249 10.81 14.55 -3.48
N TRP A 250 10.88 14.03 -4.72
CA TRP A 250 9.66 13.76 -5.50
C TRP A 250 8.70 12.78 -4.82
N ALA A 251 9.24 11.87 -4.00
CA ALA A 251 8.45 11.03 -3.13
C ALA A 251 7.71 11.84 -2.04
N GLY A 252 8.37 12.85 -1.45
CA GLY A 252 7.73 13.80 -0.53
C GLY A 252 6.63 14.63 -1.21
N ALA A 253 6.87 15.11 -2.44
CA ALA A 253 5.85 15.81 -3.21
C ALA A 253 4.65 14.90 -3.55
N LEU A 254 4.89 13.63 -3.89
CA LEU A 254 3.82 12.63 -4.10
C LEU A 254 2.97 12.44 -2.84
N ALA A 255 3.63 12.32 -1.67
CA ALA A 255 2.93 12.22 -0.40
C ALA A 255 2.05 13.46 -0.16
N LEU A 256 2.58 14.67 -0.39
CA LEU A 256 1.82 15.92 -0.25
C LEU A 256 0.58 15.97 -1.15
N PHE A 257 0.67 15.54 -2.41
CA PHE A 257 -0.49 15.49 -3.31
C PHE A 257 -1.59 14.54 -2.80
N GLY A 258 -1.21 13.33 -2.39
CA GLY A 258 -2.18 12.33 -1.90
C GLY A 258 -2.83 12.75 -0.58
N ASP A 259 -2.03 13.29 0.32
CA ASP A 259 -2.46 13.80 1.62
C ASP A 259 -3.41 14.99 1.49
N LEU A 260 -3.09 15.92 0.60
CA LEU A 260 -3.92 17.08 0.32
C LEU A 260 -5.27 16.66 -0.30
N ALA A 261 -5.26 15.71 -1.23
CA ALA A 261 -6.49 15.17 -1.82
C ALA A 261 -7.39 14.51 -0.76
N ARG A 262 -6.81 13.71 0.13
CA ARG A 262 -7.54 13.04 1.23
C ARG A 262 -8.16 14.06 2.19
N ASP A 263 -7.40 15.06 2.60
CA ASP A 263 -7.87 16.10 3.51
C ASP A 263 -9.01 16.93 2.91
N LEU A 264 -8.90 17.29 1.64
CA LEU A 264 -9.94 18.06 0.95
C LEU A 264 -11.26 17.28 0.87
N VAL A 265 -11.21 15.96 0.66
CA VAL A 265 -12.40 15.10 0.71
C VAL A 265 -12.94 14.99 2.14
N ALA A 266 -12.07 14.82 3.14
CA ALA A 266 -12.49 14.77 4.54
C ALA A 266 -13.19 16.07 4.95
N LEU A 267 -12.65 17.22 4.56
CA LEU A 267 -13.26 18.53 4.82
C LEU A 267 -14.58 18.70 4.05
N ALA A 268 -14.64 18.30 2.78
CA ALA A 268 -15.88 18.34 2.00
C ALA A 268 -16.99 17.47 2.63
N LYS A 269 -16.65 16.27 3.11
CA LYS A 269 -17.58 15.38 3.82
C LYS A 269 -18.07 16.01 5.13
N ALA A 270 -17.16 16.58 5.92
CA ALA A 270 -17.51 17.27 7.17
C ALA A 270 -18.49 18.42 6.90
N LEU A 271 -18.28 19.21 5.85
CA LEU A 271 -19.18 20.31 5.46
C LEU A 271 -20.56 19.83 4.99
N LEU A 272 -20.66 18.65 4.37
CA LEU A 272 -21.94 18.08 3.93
C LEU A 272 -22.73 17.40 5.05
N GLY A 273 -22.04 16.88 6.08
CA GLY A 273 -22.67 16.30 7.27
C GLY A 273 -23.34 17.32 8.20
N HIS A 274 -23.25 18.61 7.88
CA HIS A 274 -23.81 19.73 8.65
C HIS A 274 -25.22 20.20 8.23
N PHE A 275 -25.93 19.44 7.38
CA PHE A 275 -27.30 19.74 6.94
C PHE A 275 -28.34 18.76 7.47
#